data_AF-A0A0H3I327-F1
#
_entry.id   AF-A0A0H3I327-F1
#
_cell.length_a   1.000
_cell.length_b   1.000
_cell.length_c   1.000
_cell.angle_alpha   90.00
_cell.angle_beta   90.00
_cell.angle_gamma   90.00
#
_symmetry.space_group_name_H-M   'P 1'
#
loop_
_entity.id
_entity.type
_entity.pdbx_description
1 polymer ?
#
loop_
_entity_poly.entity_id
_entity_poly.type
_entity_poly.pdbx_seq_one_letter_code
_entity_poly.pdbx_strand_id
1 'polypeptide(L)'
;MTIAQQIVKIADRLVEYSSKKFPELKEIEEAALEIDKSWSGSWLGYQSRVYYRDFKTPPPGAHFSMTWGMKGGYSSETRGDWVEYLFEDVTDYIYNRAGDIDLDPYKIESDEVEGILIDAKDDVLSIIHVNIKKLPSDDKFLQSLIEKIEHITIYSESDFLSASSPKGQIRCADQIAVSQGFLTPPHLAVRAKIVALQDPYKASDELRKILIKLYSHINNIEDKVMVSERIGTNVFIGHGRSAMWRELKDFVQDKLHLPYDEFNRVPVAGVTNITRLVQMLDQSCIAFLLMTAEDEMMDGNKQARMNVIHEVGLFQGRLGFERAIVLLEDGCEEFSNINGLGQIRFPKGNISAVFQNIREVLEREKIIN
;
A
#
# COMPACT_ATOMS: atom_id res chain seq x y z
N MET A 1 -17.56 9.17 -2.20
CA MET A 1 -16.46 8.30 -2.66
C MET A 1 -15.41 8.33 -1.58
N THR A 2 -15.00 7.18 -1.06
CA THR A 2 -14.02 7.13 0.04
C THR A 2 -12.64 7.56 -0.46
N ILE A 3 -11.70 7.84 0.45
CA ILE A 3 -10.32 8.18 0.08
C ILE A 3 -9.69 6.99 -0.66
N ALA A 4 -9.90 5.78 -0.15
CA ALA A 4 -9.43 4.54 -0.75
C ALA A 4 -9.93 4.37 -2.20
N GLN A 5 -11.23 4.62 -2.45
CA GLN A 5 -11.83 4.51 -3.79
C GLN A 5 -11.23 5.50 -4.80
N GLN A 6 -10.85 6.71 -4.37
CA GLN A 6 -10.23 7.70 -5.26
C GLN A 6 -8.79 7.28 -5.61
N ILE A 7 -8.05 6.75 -4.64
CA ILE A 7 -6.67 6.26 -4.84
C ILE A 7 -6.63 5.11 -5.85
N VAL A 8 -7.57 4.16 -5.78
CA VAL A 8 -7.64 3.05 -6.76
C VAL A 8 -7.90 3.56 -8.16
N LYS A 9 -8.80 4.54 -8.34
CA LYS A 9 -9.05 5.13 -9.65
C LYS A 9 -7.81 5.79 -10.25
N ILE A 10 -6.97 6.42 -9.43
CA ILE A 10 -5.69 6.98 -9.88
C ILE A 10 -4.73 5.84 -10.25
N ALA A 11 -4.65 4.80 -9.43
CA ALA A 11 -3.82 3.63 -9.74
C ALA A 11 -4.23 2.91 -11.04
N ASP A 12 -5.53 2.91 -11.34
CA ASP A 12 -6.09 2.31 -12.56
C ASP A 12 -5.65 3.05 -13.83
N ARG A 13 -5.44 4.38 -13.76
CA ARG A 13 -4.88 5.18 -14.88
C ARG A 13 -3.49 4.71 -15.30
N LEU A 14 -2.73 4.09 -14.39
CA LEU A 14 -1.35 3.67 -14.60
C LEU A 14 -1.22 2.19 -15.01
N VAL A 15 -2.33 1.45 -15.09
CA VAL A 15 -2.31 -0.01 -15.36
C VAL A 15 -1.69 -0.35 -16.70
N GLU A 16 -2.04 0.40 -17.74
CA GLU A 16 -1.60 0.13 -19.12
C GLU A 16 -0.10 0.38 -19.31
N TYR A 17 0.48 1.31 -18.53
CA TYR A 17 1.88 1.70 -18.62
C TYR A 17 2.77 0.91 -17.66
N SER A 18 2.21 0.48 -16.53
CA SER A 18 2.88 -0.39 -15.56
C SER A 18 3.30 -1.70 -16.22
N SER A 19 4.57 -2.07 -16.05
CA SER A 19 5.14 -3.32 -16.58
C SER A 19 5.19 -3.44 -18.12
N LYS A 20 5.02 -2.33 -18.87
CA LYS A 20 5.24 -2.32 -20.33
C LYS A 20 6.69 -2.70 -20.65
N LYS A 21 6.87 -3.54 -21.67
CA LYS A 21 8.19 -4.01 -22.15
C LYS A 21 8.45 -3.45 -23.53
N PHE A 22 9.70 -3.11 -23.78
CA PHE A 22 10.18 -2.53 -25.04
C PHE A 22 11.24 -3.45 -25.65
N PRO A 23 10.84 -4.57 -26.29
CA PRO A 23 11.80 -5.50 -26.86
C PRO A 23 12.70 -4.83 -27.91
N GLU A 24 12.16 -3.96 -28.77
CA GLU A 24 12.94 -3.26 -29.78
C GLU A 24 13.98 -2.31 -29.15
N LEU A 25 13.57 -1.51 -28.16
CA LEU A 25 14.52 -0.63 -27.44
C LEU A 25 15.60 -1.44 -26.70
N LYS A 26 15.28 -2.64 -26.25
CA LYS A 26 16.23 -3.56 -25.60
C LYS A 26 17.31 -4.02 -26.58
N GLU A 27 16.98 -4.27 -27.85
CA GLU A 27 17.98 -4.62 -28.87
C GLU A 27 19.00 -3.49 -29.08
N ILE A 28 18.54 -2.22 -29.05
CA ILE A 28 19.44 -1.05 -29.15
C ILE A 28 20.34 -0.96 -27.91
N GLU A 29 19.78 -1.17 -26.71
CA GLU A 29 20.55 -1.17 -25.47
C GLU A 29 21.61 -2.28 -25.47
N GLU A 30 21.26 -3.49 -25.92
CA GLU A 30 22.17 -4.63 -26.04
C GLU A 30 23.27 -4.35 -27.07
N ALA A 31 22.93 -3.79 -28.23
CA ALA A 31 23.91 -3.37 -29.23
C ALA A 31 24.91 -2.35 -28.64
N ALA A 32 24.43 -1.35 -27.90
CA ALA A 32 25.30 -0.37 -27.24
C ALA A 32 26.19 -1.00 -26.14
N LEU A 33 25.68 -1.98 -25.39
CA LEU A 33 26.45 -2.73 -24.39
C LEU A 33 27.53 -3.62 -25.02
N GLU A 34 27.31 -4.15 -26.22
CA GLU A 34 28.37 -4.86 -26.95
C GLU A 34 29.48 -3.91 -27.40
N ILE A 35 29.15 -2.69 -27.84
CA ILE A 35 30.13 -1.66 -28.21
C ILE A 35 30.96 -1.21 -27.00
N ASP A 36 30.32 -1.06 -25.83
CA ASP A 36 30.98 -0.69 -24.57
C ASP A 36 32.18 -1.60 -24.25
N LYS A 37 32.11 -2.89 -24.58
CA LYS A 37 33.21 -3.86 -24.37
C LYS A 37 34.47 -3.55 -25.19
N SER A 38 34.36 -2.74 -26.24
CA SER A 38 35.47 -2.31 -27.10
C SER A 38 35.97 -0.91 -26.76
N TRP A 39 35.30 -0.18 -25.86
CA TRP A 39 35.58 1.21 -25.56
C TRP A 39 36.84 1.40 -24.72
N SER A 40 37.51 2.54 -24.93
CA SER A 40 38.74 2.94 -24.24
C SER A 40 38.58 3.15 -22.72
N GLY A 41 37.34 3.33 -22.25
CA GLY A 41 37.02 3.66 -20.86
C GLY A 41 37.17 5.15 -20.50
N SER A 42 37.63 5.99 -21.42
CA SER A 42 37.94 7.41 -21.14
C SER A 42 36.83 8.33 -21.64
N TRP A 43 36.36 9.26 -20.81
CA TRP A 43 35.45 10.35 -21.22
C TRP A 43 36.18 11.58 -21.76
N LEU A 44 37.51 11.56 -21.83
CA LEU A 44 38.30 12.77 -22.04
C LEU A 44 38.52 13.05 -23.53
N GLY A 45 37.98 14.16 -24.02
CA GLY A 45 38.15 14.62 -25.39
C GLY A 45 37.89 13.53 -26.43
N TYR A 46 38.75 13.45 -27.43
CA TYR A 46 38.69 12.43 -28.48
C TYR A 46 38.77 10.99 -27.94
N GLN A 47 39.36 10.77 -26.75
CA GLN A 47 39.45 9.43 -26.17
C GLN A 47 38.08 8.83 -25.85
N SER A 48 37.05 9.67 -25.64
CA SER A 48 35.63 9.28 -25.54
C SER A 48 35.11 8.53 -26.75
N ARG A 49 35.80 8.66 -27.89
CA ARG A 49 35.44 8.04 -29.17
C ARG A 49 36.46 7.02 -29.63
N VAL A 50 37.36 6.59 -28.74
CA VAL A 50 38.33 5.54 -29.04
C VAL A 50 37.74 4.17 -28.68
N TYR A 51 37.72 3.29 -29.67
CA TYR A 51 37.27 1.91 -29.55
C TYR A 51 38.32 0.99 -30.17
N TYR A 52 38.33 -0.26 -29.75
CA TYR A 52 39.12 -1.28 -30.41
C TYR A 52 38.54 -1.57 -31.81
N ARG A 53 39.41 -1.81 -32.79
CA ARG A 53 39.05 -1.90 -34.20
C ARG A 53 37.86 -2.83 -34.45
N ASP A 54 36.96 -2.36 -35.31
CA ASP A 54 35.69 -3.01 -35.68
C ASP A 54 34.77 -3.29 -34.49
N PHE A 55 34.91 -2.52 -33.40
CA PHE A 55 34.19 -2.69 -32.13
C PHE A 55 34.35 -4.08 -31.51
N LYS A 56 35.49 -4.74 -31.75
CA LYS A 56 35.80 -6.04 -31.15
C LYS A 56 36.25 -5.87 -29.71
N THR A 57 35.98 -6.86 -28.86
CA THR A 57 36.56 -6.88 -27.51
C THR A 57 38.10 -6.97 -27.61
N PRO A 58 38.85 -6.10 -26.91
CA PRO A 58 40.30 -6.11 -26.95
C PRO A 58 40.85 -7.46 -26.43
N PRO A 59 41.77 -8.11 -27.17
CA PRO A 59 42.36 -9.38 -26.74
C PRO A 59 43.31 -9.17 -25.54
N PRO A 60 43.65 -10.23 -24.80
CA PRO A 60 44.63 -10.15 -23.72
C PRO A 60 45.94 -9.49 -24.17
N GLY A 61 46.39 -8.48 -23.43
CA GLY A 61 47.60 -7.71 -23.74
C GLY A 61 47.36 -6.45 -24.59
N ALA A 62 46.18 -6.29 -25.19
CA ALA A 62 45.73 -5.00 -25.71
C ALA A 62 45.24 -4.12 -24.54
N HIS A 63 45.65 -2.86 -24.53
CA HIS A 63 45.33 -1.93 -23.46
C HIS A 63 45.38 -0.50 -23.99
N PHE A 64 44.37 0.31 -23.68
CA PHE A 64 44.38 1.74 -23.98
C PHE A 64 44.87 2.51 -22.75
N SER A 65 45.92 3.32 -22.90
CA SER A 65 46.38 4.19 -21.82
C SER A 65 45.60 5.50 -21.83
N MET A 66 44.65 5.66 -20.92
CA MET A 66 43.91 6.93 -20.75
C MET A 66 44.82 8.12 -20.41
N THR A 67 45.99 7.85 -19.82
CA THR A 67 46.99 8.87 -19.48
C THR A 67 47.72 9.41 -20.71
N TRP A 68 48.07 8.53 -21.65
CA TRP A 68 48.92 8.86 -22.80
C TRP A 68 48.17 8.94 -24.13
N GLY A 69 46.93 8.45 -24.18
CA GLY A 69 46.06 8.46 -25.36
C GLY A 69 46.60 7.62 -26.51
N MET A 70 46.30 8.05 -27.74
CA MET A 70 46.75 7.42 -28.99
C MET A 70 48.15 7.84 -29.44
N LYS A 71 48.79 8.80 -28.75
CA LYS A 71 50.12 9.26 -29.14
C LYS A 71 51.17 8.20 -28.83
N GLY A 72 51.74 7.63 -29.91
CA GLY A 72 52.89 6.74 -29.88
C GLY A 72 54.18 7.51 -29.60
N GLY A 73 54.52 7.69 -28.32
CA GLY A 73 55.87 8.03 -27.88
C GLY A 73 56.65 6.78 -27.43
N TYR A 74 57.94 6.93 -27.17
CA TYR A 74 58.81 5.86 -26.63
C TYR A 74 58.30 5.27 -25.30
N SER A 75 57.44 6.01 -24.60
CA SER A 75 56.78 5.67 -23.34
C SER A 75 55.26 5.41 -23.47
N SER A 76 54.73 5.23 -24.69
CA SER A 76 53.30 4.99 -24.87
C SER A 76 52.93 3.60 -24.37
N GLU A 77 51.99 3.55 -23.44
CA GLU A 77 51.47 2.32 -22.84
C GLU A 77 50.24 1.78 -23.59
N THR A 78 49.79 2.48 -24.64
CA THR A 78 48.71 2.01 -25.50
C THR A 78 49.22 0.89 -26.40
N ARG A 79 48.56 -0.28 -26.35
CA ARG A 79 48.90 -1.49 -27.10
C ARG A 79 47.67 -2.07 -27.77
N GLY A 80 47.84 -2.50 -29.02
CA GLY A 80 46.78 -3.09 -29.84
C GLY A 80 46.12 -2.09 -30.79
N ASP A 81 45.13 -2.57 -31.53
CA ASP A 81 44.52 -1.85 -32.65
C ASP A 81 43.37 -0.94 -32.22
N TRP A 82 43.68 0.06 -31.38
CA TRP A 82 42.73 1.10 -31.01
C TRP A 82 42.53 2.09 -32.17
N VAL A 83 41.31 2.60 -32.33
CA VAL A 83 40.91 3.49 -33.41
C VAL A 83 39.98 4.56 -32.84
N GLU A 84 40.21 5.82 -33.22
CA GLU A 84 39.27 6.91 -32.99
C GLU A 84 38.19 6.88 -34.09
N TYR A 85 36.93 6.95 -33.68
CA TYR A 85 35.77 6.98 -34.58
C TYR A 85 35.08 8.35 -34.52
N LEU A 86 34.35 8.70 -35.57
CA LEU A 86 33.39 9.81 -35.50
C LEU A 86 32.25 9.44 -34.56
N PHE A 87 31.57 10.45 -34.00
CA PHE A 87 30.49 10.20 -33.05
C PHE A 87 29.31 9.51 -33.76
N GLU A 88 28.97 10.06 -34.92
CA GLU A 88 27.88 9.63 -35.79
C GLU A 88 28.12 8.21 -36.30
N ASP A 89 29.35 7.87 -36.72
CA ASP A 89 29.69 6.52 -37.18
C ASP A 89 29.40 5.44 -36.13
N VAL A 90 29.65 5.74 -34.85
CA VAL A 90 29.41 4.80 -33.75
C VAL A 90 27.91 4.69 -33.45
N THR A 91 27.19 5.82 -33.41
CA THR A 91 25.74 5.80 -33.17
C THR A 91 25.01 5.10 -34.32
N ASP A 92 25.38 5.41 -35.56
CA ASP A 92 24.79 4.80 -36.75
C ASP A 92 25.09 3.30 -36.77
N TYR A 93 26.30 2.87 -36.41
CA TYR A 93 26.61 1.45 -36.29
C TYR A 93 25.70 0.75 -35.27
N ILE A 94 25.42 1.37 -34.12
CA ILE A 94 24.52 0.81 -33.10
C ILE A 94 23.09 0.69 -33.63
N TYR A 95 22.56 1.74 -34.26
CA TYR A 95 21.19 1.73 -34.81
C TYR A 95 21.05 0.73 -35.96
N ASN A 96 21.98 0.71 -36.91
CA ASN A 96 21.98 -0.24 -38.03
C ASN A 96 22.03 -1.69 -37.51
N ARG A 97 22.83 -1.96 -36.47
CA ARG A 97 22.94 -3.29 -35.86
C ARG A 97 21.64 -3.72 -35.17
N ALA A 98 20.93 -2.77 -34.57
CA ALA A 98 19.64 -3.01 -33.93
C ALA A 98 18.45 -3.00 -34.91
N GLY A 99 18.69 -2.78 -36.21
CA GLY A 99 17.65 -2.82 -37.26
C GLY A 99 17.00 -1.47 -37.58
N ASP A 100 17.67 -0.36 -37.29
CA ASP A 100 17.22 1.03 -37.59
C ASP A 100 15.80 1.33 -37.10
N ILE A 101 15.56 0.99 -35.83
CA ILE A 101 14.29 1.23 -35.15
C ILE A 101 14.04 2.73 -35.04
N ASP A 102 12.88 3.17 -35.53
CA ASP A 102 12.41 4.54 -35.38
C ASP A 102 12.05 4.84 -33.92
N LEU A 103 12.74 5.82 -33.32
CA LEU A 103 12.56 6.21 -31.93
C LEU A 103 11.46 7.27 -31.72
N ASP A 104 11.01 7.95 -32.77
CA ASP A 104 10.05 9.05 -32.65
C ASP A 104 8.71 8.60 -32.03
N PRO A 105 8.13 7.44 -32.39
CA PRO A 105 6.91 6.95 -31.75
C PRO A 105 7.08 6.70 -30.24
N TYR A 106 8.22 6.15 -29.82
CA TYR A 106 8.51 5.89 -28.40
C TYR A 106 8.70 7.19 -27.63
N LYS A 107 9.27 8.23 -28.27
CA LYS A 107 9.42 9.54 -27.65
C LYS A 107 8.08 10.19 -27.39
N ILE A 108 7.19 10.21 -28.39
CA ILE A 108 5.83 10.75 -28.25
C ILE A 108 5.08 10.03 -27.13
N GLU A 109 5.09 8.70 -27.14
CA GLU A 109 4.39 7.91 -26.11
C GLU A 109 5.00 8.10 -24.72
N SER A 110 6.33 8.16 -24.61
CA SER A 110 7.04 8.42 -23.35
C SER A 110 6.65 9.78 -22.74
N ASP A 111 6.54 10.82 -23.56
CA ASP A 111 6.17 12.17 -23.11
C ASP A 111 4.69 12.22 -22.65
N GLU A 112 3.81 11.49 -23.33
CA GLU A 112 2.41 11.33 -22.89
C GLU A 112 2.31 10.63 -21.53
N VAL A 113 3.06 9.54 -21.35
CA VAL A 113 3.10 8.78 -20.08
C VAL A 113 3.69 9.60 -18.94
N GLU A 114 4.72 10.41 -19.21
CA GLU A 114 5.25 11.37 -18.24
C GLU A 114 4.16 12.34 -17.74
N GLY A 115 3.37 12.92 -18.65
CA GLY A 115 2.25 13.78 -18.27
C GLY A 115 1.22 13.07 -17.38
N ILE A 116 0.83 11.84 -17.75
CA ILE A 116 -0.12 11.04 -16.97
C ILE A 116 0.43 10.70 -15.57
N LEU A 117 1.72 10.40 -15.46
CA LEU A 117 2.38 10.12 -14.18
C LEU A 117 2.33 11.35 -13.27
N ILE A 118 2.71 12.51 -13.79
CA ILE A 118 2.75 13.77 -13.04
C ILE A 118 1.34 14.10 -12.51
N ASP A 119 0.33 14.04 -13.37
CA ASP A 119 -1.06 14.26 -12.97
C ASP A 119 -1.50 13.27 -11.88
N ALA A 120 -1.19 11.98 -12.03
CA ALA A 120 -1.54 10.96 -11.05
C ALA A 120 -0.85 11.19 -9.69
N LYS A 121 0.41 11.62 -9.71
CA LYS A 121 1.19 11.96 -8.51
C LYS A 121 0.58 13.18 -7.80
N ASP A 122 0.25 14.24 -8.54
CA ASP A 122 -0.33 15.45 -7.96
C ASP A 122 -1.74 15.20 -7.42
N ASP A 123 -2.56 14.44 -8.14
CA ASP A 123 -3.91 14.05 -7.73
C ASP A 123 -3.89 13.27 -6.41
N VAL A 124 -3.01 12.27 -6.27
CA VAL A 124 -2.95 11.47 -5.03
C VAL A 124 -2.45 12.31 -3.86
N LEU A 125 -1.42 13.15 -4.05
CA LEU A 125 -0.91 14.01 -2.98
C LEU A 125 -1.97 15.01 -2.53
N SER A 126 -2.71 15.60 -3.48
CA SER A 126 -3.85 16.47 -3.20
C SER A 126 -4.91 15.77 -2.34
N ILE A 127 -5.32 14.55 -2.71
CA ILE A 127 -6.30 13.75 -1.95
C ILE A 127 -5.83 13.51 -0.52
N ILE A 128 -4.55 13.14 -0.34
CA ILE A 128 -3.97 12.86 0.97
C ILE A 128 -3.94 14.13 1.82
N HIS A 129 -3.41 15.25 1.29
CA HIS A 129 -3.28 16.49 2.04
C HIS A 129 -4.63 17.09 2.44
N VAL A 130 -5.65 17.03 1.57
CA VAL A 130 -7.01 17.48 1.90
C VAL A 130 -7.62 16.66 3.04
N ASN A 131 -7.28 15.38 3.15
CA ASN A 131 -7.83 14.47 4.15
C ASN A 131 -6.89 14.17 5.32
N ILE A 132 -5.77 14.87 5.44
CA ILE A 132 -4.70 14.54 6.40
C ILE A 132 -5.19 14.54 7.85
N LYS A 133 -6.19 15.37 8.19
CA LYS A 133 -6.80 15.43 9.53
C LYS A 133 -7.66 14.21 9.88
N LYS A 134 -8.12 13.45 8.88
CA LYS A 134 -8.91 12.23 9.06
C LYS A 134 -8.04 10.98 9.13
N LEU A 135 -6.76 11.10 8.77
CA LEU A 135 -5.80 10.02 8.80
C LEU A 135 -5.01 10.06 10.12
N PRO A 136 -4.58 8.90 10.66
CA PRO A 136 -3.81 8.87 11.90
C PRO A 136 -2.46 9.59 11.73
N SER A 137 -2.18 10.57 12.59
CA SER A 137 -1.00 11.43 12.48
C SER A 137 0.31 10.77 12.91
N ASP A 138 0.24 9.67 13.66
CA ASP A 138 1.37 8.89 14.18
C ASP A 138 1.70 7.65 13.36
N ASP A 139 1.01 7.46 12.22
CA ASP A 139 1.20 6.31 11.34
C ASP A 139 2.46 6.46 10.47
N LYS A 140 3.58 5.93 10.99
CA LYS A 140 4.87 5.92 10.30
C LYS A 140 4.82 5.19 8.96
N PHE A 141 3.97 4.17 8.81
CA PHE A 141 3.87 3.44 7.56
C PHE A 141 3.24 4.31 6.48
N LEU A 142 2.12 4.96 6.79
CA LEU A 142 1.47 5.93 5.91
C LEU A 142 2.43 7.06 5.51
N GLN A 143 3.13 7.66 6.48
CA GLN A 143 4.13 8.70 6.22
C GLN A 143 5.21 8.21 5.24
N SER A 144 5.73 7.00 5.44
CA SER A 144 6.75 6.43 4.54
C SER A 144 6.24 6.17 3.12
N LEU A 145 4.94 5.94 2.92
CA LEU A 145 4.35 5.79 1.60
C LEU A 145 4.20 7.15 0.90
N ILE A 146 3.81 8.19 1.65
CA ILE A 146 3.69 9.56 1.14
C ILE A 146 5.05 10.08 0.69
N GLU A 147 6.08 9.96 1.52
CA GLU A 147 7.46 10.36 1.18
C GLU A 147 7.94 9.65 -0.10
N LYS A 148 7.64 8.36 -0.25
CA LYS A 148 7.99 7.62 -1.47
C LYS A 148 7.30 8.20 -2.70
N ILE A 149 6.02 8.54 -2.63
CA ILE A 149 5.30 9.18 -3.73
C ILE A 149 5.96 10.51 -4.09
N GLU A 150 6.27 11.34 -3.10
CA GLU A 150 6.92 12.65 -3.30
C GLU A 150 8.28 12.52 -4.01
N HIS A 151 9.05 11.49 -3.68
CA HIS A 151 10.37 11.23 -4.22
C HIS A 151 10.39 10.53 -5.59
N ILE A 152 9.25 10.14 -6.16
CA ILE A 152 9.22 9.63 -7.54
C ILE A 152 9.62 10.75 -8.50
N THR A 153 10.68 10.50 -9.25
CA THR A 153 11.24 11.43 -10.24
C THR A 153 11.46 10.69 -11.55
N ILE A 154 11.22 11.39 -12.67
CA ILE A 154 11.61 10.92 -14.00
C ILE A 154 13.01 11.49 -14.29
N TYR A 155 13.90 10.62 -14.78
CA TYR A 155 15.26 10.98 -15.14
C TYR A 155 15.38 11.22 -16.64
N SER A 156 15.97 12.37 -16.99
CA SER A 156 16.28 12.72 -18.37
C SER A 156 17.55 12.03 -18.86
N GLU A 157 17.81 12.13 -20.18
CA GLU A 157 19.09 11.73 -20.77
C GLU A 157 20.28 12.42 -20.06
N SER A 158 20.10 13.69 -19.71
CA SER A 158 21.13 14.50 -19.06
C SER A 158 21.45 14.02 -17.64
N ASP A 159 20.45 13.53 -16.91
CA ASP A 159 20.62 12.99 -15.56
C ASP A 159 21.43 11.69 -15.60
N PHE A 160 21.10 10.79 -16.53
CA PHE A 160 21.83 9.54 -16.73
C PHE A 160 23.29 9.79 -17.12
N LEU A 161 23.53 10.72 -18.04
CA LEU A 161 24.88 11.08 -18.46
C LEU A 161 25.66 11.74 -17.32
N SER A 162 25.04 12.63 -16.56
CA SER A 162 25.67 13.28 -15.41
C SER A 162 26.03 12.28 -14.31
N ALA A 163 25.18 11.28 -14.07
CA ALA A 163 25.45 10.20 -13.13
C ALA A 163 26.58 9.27 -13.58
N SER A 164 26.69 9.03 -14.89
CA SER A 164 27.72 8.17 -15.48
C SER A 164 29.06 8.88 -15.70
N SER A 165 29.03 10.21 -15.85
CA SER A 165 30.22 11.01 -16.10
C SER A 165 31.16 11.02 -14.87
N PRO A 166 32.48 10.89 -15.09
CA PRO A 166 33.45 10.98 -14.00
C PRO A 166 33.46 12.38 -13.38
N LYS A 167 33.61 12.44 -12.06
CA LYS A 167 33.66 13.69 -11.29
C LYS A 167 35.07 13.93 -10.75
N GLY A 168 35.57 15.16 -10.86
CA GLY A 168 36.83 15.59 -10.24
C GLY A 168 37.96 15.94 -11.20
N GLN A 169 39.16 16.17 -10.67
CA GLN A 169 40.35 16.53 -11.45
C GLN A 169 41.00 15.27 -12.06
N ILE A 170 41.32 15.32 -13.35
CA ILE A 170 42.08 14.27 -14.04
C ILE A 170 43.55 14.66 -14.12
N ARG A 171 44.43 13.69 -13.88
CA ARG A 171 45.84 13.75 -14.28
C ARG A 171 46.03 12.95 -15.56
N CYS A 172 46.07 13.65 -16.70
CA CYS A 172 46.29 13.06 -18.02
C CYS A 172 47.43 13.80 -18.72
N ALA A 173 48.33 13.06 -19.37
CA ALA A 173 49.46 13.61 -20.12
C ALA A 173 49.08 13.96 -21.57
N ASP A 174 47.97 13.42 -22.07
CA ASP A 174 47.41 13.75 -23.38
C ASP A 174 46.74 15.12 -23.39
N GLN A 175 47.53 16.14 -23.74
CA GLN A 175 47.07 17.54 -23.76
C GLN A 175 45.93 17.79 -24.75
N ILE A 176 45.81 17.02 -25.83
CA ILE A 176 44.70 17.19 -26.79
C ILE A 176 43.40 16.79 -26.11
N ALA A 177 43.36 15.59 -25.51
CA ALA A 177 42.21 15.11 -24.79
C ALA A 177 41.82 16.06 -23.64
N VAL A 178 42.81 16.50 -22.83
CA VAL A 178 42.61 17.45 -21.73
C VAL A 178 41.99 18.76 -22.22
N SER A 179 42.49 19.31 -23.32
CA SER A 179 42.00 20.60 -23.86
C SER A 179 40.55 20.55 -24.35
N GLN A 180 40.07 19.37 -24.72
CA GLN A 180 38.70 19.15 -25.19
C GLN A 180 37.71 18.89 -24.05
N GLY A 181 38.20 18.67 -22.83
CA GLY A 181 37.36 18.42 -21.66
C GLY A 181 36.61 17.09 -21.71
N PHE A 182 35.59 16.94 -20.86
CA PHE A 182 34.75 15.75 -20.86
C PHE A 182 33.77 15.76 -22.02
N LEU A 183 33.78 14.70 -22.80
CA LEU A 183 32.85 14.47 -23.89
C LEU A 183 32.12 13.14 -23.68
N THR A 184 30.83 13.14 -23.98
CA THR A 184 29.98 11.95 -23.86
C THR A 184 30.41 10.89 -24.89
N PRO A 185 30.71 9.66 -24.46
CA PRO A 185 30.93 8.55 -25.37
C PRO A 185 29.67 8.22 -26.19
N PRO A 186 29.78 7.98 -27.51
CA PRO A 186 28.62 7.73 -28.38
C PRO A 186 27.66 6.63 -27.90
N HIS A 187 28.18 5.45 -27.51
CA HIS A 187 27.35 4.34 -27.03
C HIS A 187 26.63 4.67 -25.72
N LEU A 188 27.21 5.50 -24.84
CA LEU A 188 26.54 5.96 -23.62
C LEU A 188 25.45 7.01 -23.92
N ALA A 189 25.63 7.85 -24.93
CA ALA A 189 24.57 8.75 -25.39
C ALA A 189 23.35 7.97 -25.90
N VAL A 190 23.57 6.91 -26.70
CA VAL A 190 22.49 6.03 -27.15
C VAL A 190 21.79 5.38 -25.95
N ARG A 191 22.56 4.82 -25.00
CA ARG A 191 21.97 4.21 -23.79
C ARG A 191 21.17 5.20 -22.96
N ALA A 192 21.69 6.42 -22.77
CA ALA A 192 20.99 7.48 -22.03
C ALA A 192 19.62 7.77 -22.65
N LYS A 193 19.57 7.89 -23.98
CA LYS A 193 18.32 8.08 -24.75
C LYS A 193 17.34 6.94 -24.52
N ILE A 194 17.78 5.69 -24.67
CA ILE A 194 16.92 4.51 -24.47
C ILE A 194 16.40 4.40 -23.03
N VAL A 195 17.25 4.65 -22.04
CA VAL A 195 16.86 4.62 -20.63
C VAL A 195 15.83 5.69 -20.32
N ALA A 196 16.05 6.92 -20.81
CA ALA A 196 15.12 8.04 -20.61
C ALA A 196 13.74 7.76 -21.22
N LEU A 197 13.67 7.14 -22.40
CA LEU A 197 12.40 6.74 -23.03
C LEU A 197 11.60 5.70 -22.22
N GLN A 198 12.29 4.90 -21.40
CA GLN A 198 11.67 3.87 -20.56
C GLN A 198 11.34 4.37 -19.15
N ASP A 199 11.93 5.48 -18.72
CA ASP A 199 11.90 5.92 -17.31
C ASP A 199 10.49 6.29 -16.84
N PRO A 200 9.65 7.02 -17.61
CA PRO A 200 8.26 7.29 -17.22
C PRO A 200 7.42 6.02 -16.94
N TYR A 201 7.67 4.94 -17.69
CA TYR A 201 6.99 3.66 -17.48
C TYR A 201 7.45 2.96 -16.20
N LYS A 202 8.76 3.01 -15.90
CA LYS A 202 9.32 2.48 -14.65
C LYS A 202 8.79 3.25 -13.44
N ALA A 203 8.77 4.58 -13.53
CA ALA A 203 8.20 5.45 -12.50
C ALA A 203 6.68 5.21 -12.32
N SER A 204 5.95 4.95 -13.41
CA SER A 204 4.51 4.61 -13.38
C SER A 204 4.26 3.29 -12.65
N ASP A 205 5.10 2.29 -12.91
CA ASP A 205 5.04 0.99 -12.23
C ASP A 205 5.33 1.14 -10.71
N GLU A 206 6.32 1.95 -10.35
CA GLU A 206 6.65 2.24 -8.95
C GLU A 206 5.52 2.99 -8.24
N LEU A 207 5.00 4.08 -8.83
CA LEU A 207 3.89 4.84 -8.28
C LEU A 207 2.69 3.92 -8.07
N ARG A 208 2.29 3.15 -9.08
CA ARG A 208 1.15 2.23 -8.99
C ARG A 208 1.31 1.21 -7.86
N LYS A 209 2.50 0.63 -7.67
CA LYS A 209 2.78 -0.29 -6.55
C LYS A 209 2.62 0.39 -5.19
N ILE A 210 3.00 1.65 -5.07
CA ILE A 210 2.82 2.43 -3.85
C ILE A 210 1.35 2.77 -3.63
N LEU A 211 0.62 3.17 -4.68
CA LEU A 211 -0.82 3.46 -4.61
C LEU A 211 -1.65 2.26 -4.18
N ILE A 212 -1.33 1.05 -4.64
CA ILE A 212 -2.03 -0.18 -4.20
C ILE A 212 -1.83 -0.42 -2.70
N LYS A 213 -0.61 -0.23 -2.18
CA LYS A 213 -0.32 -0.37 -0.74
C LYS A 213 -1.04 0.70 0.06
N LEU A 214 -1.02 1.94 -0.43
CA LEU A 214 -1.69 3.08 0.18
C LEU A 214 -3.21 2.85 0.24
N TYR A 215 -3.81 2.38 -0.86
CA TYR A 215 -5.21 1.99 -0.91
C TYR A 215 -5.56 0.96 0.17
N SER A 216 -4.85 -0.18 0.22
CA SER A 216 -5.16 -1.24 1.19
C SER A 216 -5.07 -0.72 2.63
N HIS A 217 -4.07 0.12 2.91
CA HIS A 217 -3.89 0.69 4.23
C HIS A 217 -5.00 1.67 4.62
N ILE A 218 -5.32 2.62 3.74
CA ILE A 218 -6.39 3.60 3.98
C ILE A 218 -7.75 2.92 4.04
N ASN A 219 -8.02 1.91 3.21
CA ASN A 219 -9.27 1.15 3.26
C ASN A 219 -9.44 0.48 4.63
N ASN A 220 -8.38 -0.12 5.19
CA ASN A 220 -8.43 -0.72 6.52
C ASN A 220 -8.68 0.31 7.62
N ILE A 221 -8.16 1.54 7.48
CA ILE A 221 -8.45 2.64 8.40
C ILE A 221 -9.92 3.05 8.28
N GLU A 222 -10.41 3.28 7.06
CA GLU A 222 -11.81 3.65 6.80
C GLU A 222 -12.78 2.57 7.30
N ASP A 223 -12.47 1.29 7.11
CA ASP A 223 -13.28 0.17 7.61
C ASP A 223 -13.31 0.13 9.15
N LYS A 224 -12.17 0.34 9.82
CA LYS A 224 -12.12 0.42 11.29
C LYS A 224 -12.92 1.61 11.82
N VAL A 225 -12.82 2.77 11.18
CA VAL A 225 -13.59 3.97 11.55
C VAL A 225 -15.08 3.70 11.38
N MET A 226 -15.51 3.12 10.24
CA MET A 226 -16.90 2.74 10.01
C MET A 226 -17.43 1.75 11.04
N VAL A 227 -16.63 0.75 11.45
CA VAL A 227 -17.02 -0.20 12.50
C VAL A 227 -17.16 0.53 13.85
N SER A 228 -16.25 1.44 14.19
CA SER A 228 -16.32 2.20 15.44
C SER A 228 -17.48 3.18 15.50
N GLU A 229 -17.81 3.88 14.39
CA GLU A 229 -18.96 4.80 14.31
C GLU A 229 -20.30 4.05 14.36
N ARG A 230 -20.30 2.77 13.98
CA ARG A 230 -21.48 1.91 14.02
C ARG A 230 -21.78 1.35 15.41
N ILE A 231 -20.89 1.48 16.39
CA ILE A 231 -21.11 0.96 17.76
C ILE A 231 -21.59 2.14 18.61
N GLY A 232 -22.81 2.05 19.15
CA GLY A 232 -23.36 3.10 19.99
C GLY A 232 -22.78 3.09 21.41
N THR A 233 -23.48 3.70 22.38
CA THR A 233 -23.00 3.88 23.77
C THR A 233 -23.76 3.08 24.83
N ASN A 234 -24.91 2.49 24.48
CA ASN A 234 -25.85 1.92 25.44
C ASN A 234 -25.56 0.44 25.72
N VAL A 235 -25.87 0.00 26.94
CA VAL A 235 -25.90 -1.43 27.29
C VAL A 235 -27.27 -2.00 26.92
N PHE A 236 -27.34 -2.90 25.94
CA PHE A 236 -28.58 -3.60 25.65
C PHE A 236 -28.81 -4.73 26.66
N ILE A 237 -30.04 -4.84 27.14
CA ILE A 237 -30.48 -5.93 28.01
C ILE A 237 -31.61 -6.69 27.30
N GLY A 238 -31.27 -7.86 26.74
CA GLY A 238 -32.22 -8.79 26.15
C GLY A 238 -32.72 -9.76 27.23
N HIS A 239 -34.02 -9.99 27.31
CA HIS A 239 -34.58 -10.79 28.40
C HIS A 239 -35.94 -11.43 28.05
N GLY A 240 -36.28 -12.49 28.78
CA GLY A 240 -37.59 -13.15 28.74
C GLY A 240 -38.63 -12.47 29.63
N ARG A 241 -39.48 -13.25 30.27
CA ARG A 241 -40.48 -12.79 31.26
C ARG A 241 -39.89 -12.60 32.66
N SER A 242 -38.74 -13.19 32.96
CA SER A 242 -38.11 -13.14 34.28
C SER A 242 -37.84 -11.70 34.72
N ALA A 243 -38.19 -11.34 35.97
CA ALA A 243 -37.98 -10.00 36.49
C ALA A 243 -36.50 -9.67 36.79
N MET A 244 -35.59 -10.65 36.72
CA MET A 244 -34.17 -10.49 37.04
C MET A 244 -33.45 -9.45 36.17
N TRP A 245 -33.97 -9.15 34.96
CA TRP A 245 -33.42 -8.08 34.13
C TRP A 245 -33.44 -6.73 34.83
N ARG A 246 -34.40 -6.49 35.75
CA ARG A 246 -34.50 -5.24 36.51
C ARG A 246 -33.33 -5.06 37.46
N GLU A 247 -32.90 -6.15 38.10
CA GLU A 247 -31.71 -6.11 38.97
C GLU A 247 -30.45 -5.81 38.16
N LEU A 248 -30.30 -6.42 36.98
CA LEU A 248 -29.18 -6.10 36.09
C LEU A 248 -29.25 -4.65 35.62
N LYS A 249 -30.43 -4.18 35.24
CA LYS A 249 -30.68 -2.81 34.80
C LYS A 249 -30.32 -1.79 35.87
N ASP A 250 -30.74 -2.03 37.12
CA ASP A 250 -30.42 -1.17 38.26
C ASP A 250 -28.93 -1.22 38.58
N PHE A 251 -28.25 -2.35 38.42
CA PHE A 251 -26.79 -2.42 38.51
C PHE A 251 -26.09 -1.57 37.43
N VAL A 252 -26.48 -1.73 36.16
CA VAL A 252 -25.91 -0.99 35.02
C VAL A 252 -26.16 0.52 35.17
N GLN A 253 -27.38 0.92 35.53
CA GLN A 253 -27.76 2.32 35.64
C GLN A 253 -27.25 2.99 36.93
N ASP A 254 -27.51 2.38 38.09
CA ASP A 254 -27.32 3.03 39.38
C ASP A 254 -25.92 2.81 39.96
N LYS A 255 -25.25 1.68 39.64
CA LYS A 255 -23.88 1.40 40.10
C LYS A 255 -22.83 1.77 39.08
N LEU A 256 -23.07 1.50 37.79
CA LEU A 256 -22.10 1.76 36.73
C LEU A 256 -22.35 3.07 35.97
N HIS A 257 -23.50 3.71 36.18
CA HIS A 257 -23.88 4.97 35.53
C HIS A 257 -23.85 4.91 33.99
N LEU A 258 -24.14 3.73 33.44
CA LEU A 258 -24.21 3.51 31.99
C LEU A 258 -25.65 3.67 31.49
N PRO A 259 -25.85 4.23 30.28
CA PRO A 259 -27.14 4.20 29.62
C PRO A 259 -27.48 2.76 29.20
N TYR A 260 -28.76 2.41 29.25
CA TYR A 260 -29.24 1.08 28.86
C TYR A 260 -30.47 1.17 27.95
N ASP A 261 -30.68 0.10 27.20
CA ASP A 261 -31.89 -0.12 26.40
C ASP A 261 -32.45 -1.53 26.68
N GLU A 262 -33.78 -1.62 26.83
CA GLU A 262 -34.51 -2.89 26.91
C GLU A 262 -35.70 -2.89 25.93
N PHE A 263 -36.08 -4.07 25.45
CA PHE A 263 -37.06 -4.22 24.36
C PHE A 263 -38.48 -3.80 24.78
N ASN A 264 -38.83 -3.90 26.07
CA ASN A 264 -40.19 -3.65 26.57
C ASN A 264 -40.53 -2.18 26.90
N ARG A 265 -39.66 -1.22 26.56
CA ARG A 265 -40.03 0.20 26.63
C ARG A 265 -41.14 0.49 25.62
N VAL A 266 -42.23 1.11 26.09
CA VAL A 266 -43.46 1.36 25.31
C VAL A 266 -43.12 1.92 23.91
N PRO A 267 -43.55 1.25 22.83
CA PRO A 267 -43.32 1.75 21.48
C PRO A 267 -43.94 3.13 21.31
N VAL A 268 -43.17 4.08 20.78
CA VAL A 268 -43.71 5.38 20.38
C VAL A 268 -44.63 5.15 19.17
N ALA A 269 -45.81 5.77 19.18
CA ALA A 269 -46.80 5.63 18.10
C ALA A 269 -46.15 5.88 16.72
N GLY A 270 -46.27 4.90 15.82
CA GLY A 270 -45.72 4.98 14.45
C GLY A 270 -44.38 4.26 14.22
N VAL A 271 -43.73 3.72 15.26
CA VAL A 271 -42.48 2.94 15.12
C VAL A 271 -42.79 1.45 15.18
N THR A 272 -42.40 0.69 14.15
CA THR A 272 -42.57 -0.77 14.16
C THR A 272 -41.58 -1.42 15.13
N ASN A 273 -41.93 -2.59 15.68
CA ASN A 273 -41.03 -3.36 16.57
C ASN A 273 -39.67 -3.65 15.91
N ILE A 274 -39.64 -3.87 14.59
CA ILE A 274 -38.42 -4.10 13.83
C ILE A 274 -37.56 -2.83 13.80
N THR A 275 -38.16 -1.67 13.50
CA THR A 275 -37.45 -0.39 13.49
C THR A 275 -36.86 -0.05 14.85
N ARG A 276 -37.59 -0.35 15.94
CA ARG A 276 -37.09 -0.15 17.30
C ARG A 276 -35.89 -1.06 17.60
N LEU A 277 -35.94 -2.33 17.20
CA LEU A 277 -34.85 -3.28 17.39
C LEU A 277 -33.58 -2.85 16.64
N VAL A 278 -33.71 -2.37 15.39
CA VAL A 278 -32.58 -1.83 14.62
C VAL A 278 -31.97 -0.61 15.30
N GLN A 279 -32.78 0.32 15.81
CA GLN A 279 -32.26 1.47 16.56
C GLN A 279 -31.47 1.06 17.80
N MET A 280 -31.97 0.07 18.55
CA MET A 280 -31.28 -0.44 19.74
C MET A 280 -29.98 -1.15 19.37
N LEU A 281 -29.97 -1.93 18.28
CA LEU A 281 -28.75 -2.54 17.73
C LEU A 281 -27.69 -1.48 17.37
N ASP A 282 -28.09 -0.36 16.76
CA ASP A 282 -27.18 0.72 16.39
C ASP A 282 -26.71 1.55 17.58
N GLN A 283 -27.53 1.67 18.63
CA GLN A 283 -27.22 2.45 19.83
C GLN A 283 -26.42 1.69 20.88
N SER A 284 -26.22 0.38 20.71
CA SER A 284 -25.59 -0.45 21.73
C SER A 284 -24.07 -0.55 21.58
N CYS A 285 -23.34 -0.42 22.69
CA CYS A 285 -21.91 -0.69 22.78
C CYS A 285 -21.62 -2.15 23.17
N ILE A 286 -22.52 -2.77 23.92
CA ILE A 286 -22.46 -4.13 24.44
C ILE A 286 -23.88 -4.63 24.71
N ALA A 287 -24.08 -5.95 24.68
CA ALA A 287 -25.36 -6.58 24.95
C ALA A 287 -25.21 -7.69 26.00
N PHE A 288 -26.08 -7.68 27.01
CA PHE A 288 -26.27 -8.77 27.96
C PHE A 288 -27.62 -9.43 27.70
N LEU A 289 -27.63 -10.73 27.43
CA LEU A 289 -28.83 -11.46 27.05
C LEU A 289 -29.14 -12.52 28.11
N LEU A 290 -30.21 -12.29 28.89
CA LEU A 290 -30.62 -13.13 30.01
C LEU A 290 -31.41 -14.33 29.53
N MET A 291 -30.77 -15.49 29.60
CA MET A 291 -31.36 -16.79 29.33
C MET A 291 -31.76 -17.46 30.64
N THR A 292 -33.07 -17.49 30.91
CA THR A 292 -33.66 -18.10 32.13
C THR A 292 -34.58 -19.25 31.74
N ALA A 293 -34.76 -20.22 32.64
CA ALA A 293 -35.51 -21.45 32.38
C ALA A 293 -37.03 -21.24 32.34
N GLU A 294 -37.54 -20.59 31.28
CA GLU A 294 -38.92 -20.13 31.17
C GLU A 294 -39.86 -21.04 30.39
N ASP A 295 -39.42 -21.55 29.24
CA ASP A 295 -40.26 -22.35 28.35
C ASP A 295 -39.92 -23.83 28.54
N GLU A 296 -40.92 -24.65 28.88
CA GLU A 296 -40.77 -26.10 29.08
C GLU A 296 -40.90 -26.83 27.74
N MET A 297 -39.95 -27.72 27.46
CA MET A 297 -39.87 -28.54 26.26
C MET A 297 -40.66 -29.85 26.44
N MET A 298 -40.93 -30.54 25.33
CA MET A 298 -41.71 -31.80 25.33
C MET A 298 -41.03 -32.95 26.10
N ASP A 299 -39.73 -32.86 26.31
CA ASP A 299 -38.90 -33.81 27.07
C ASP A 299 -38.79 -33.46 28.57
N GLY A 300 -39.45 -32.38 29.02
CA GLY A 300 -39.42 -31.90 30.40
C GLY A 300 -38.24 -30.97 30.73
N ASN A 301 -37.34 -30.74 29.77
CA ASN A 301 -36.28 -29.76 29.92
C ASN A 301 -36.82 -28.33 29.81
N LYS A 302 -36.05 -27.35 30.32
CA LYS A 302 -36.46 -25.93 30.28
C LYS A 302 -35.45 -25.12 29.51
N GLN A 303 -35.92 -24.27 28.60
CA GLN A 303 -35.09 -23.40 27.78
C GLN A 303 -35.42 -21.93 27.97
N ALA A 304 -34.49 -21.10 27.50
CA ALA A 304 -34.71 -19.69 27.34
C ALA A 304 -35.82 -19.44 26.32
N ARG A 305 -36.50 -18.30 26.52
CA ARG A 305 -37.56 -17.88 25.63
C ARG A 305 -37.02 -17.65 24.20
N MET A 306 -37.74 -18.15 23.20
CA MET A 306 -37.26 -18.16 21.80
C MET A 306 -36.84 -16.78 21.27
N ASN A 307 -37.57 -15.72 21.64
CA ASN A 307 -37.23 -14.35 21.26
C ASN A 307 -35.88 -13.88 21.84
N VAL A 308 -35.47 -14.35 23.03
CA VAL A 308 -34.13 -14.07 23.57
C VAL A 308 -33.06 -14.76 22.73
N ILE A 309 -33.29 -16.02 22.32
CA ILE A 309 -32.35 -16.76 21.46
C ILE A 309 -32.18 -16.04 20.11
N HIS A 310 -33.26 -15.48 19.54
CA HIS A 310 -33.18 -14.66 18.33
C HIS A 310 -32.38 -13.36 18.54
N GLU A 311 -32.60 -12.66 19.65
CA GLU A 311 -31.84 -11.46 20.01
C GLU A 311 -30.35 -11.77 20.20
N VAL A 312 -30.01 -12.93 20.77
CA VAL A 312 -28.62 -13.41 20.92
C VAL A 312 -27.94 -13.46 19.56
N GLY A 313 -28.59 -14.06 18.55
CA GLY A 313 -28.06 -14.10 17.19
C GLY A 313 -27.95 -12.72 16.51
N LEU A 314 -28.93 -11.83 16.72
CA LEU A 314 -28.92 -10.49 16.13
C LEU A 314 -27.79 -9.61 16.70
N PHE A 315 -27.61 -9.61 18.02
CA PHE A 315 -26.56 -8.82 18.67
C PHE A 315 -25.16 -9.38 18.41
N GLN A 316 -25.00 -10.69 18.26
CA GLN A 316 -23.75 -11.28 17.77
C GLN A 316 -23.39 -10.76 16.38
N GLY A 317 -24.35 -10.77 15.45
CA GLY A 317 -24.12 -10.28 14.09
C GLY A 317 -23.73 -8.80 14.04
N ARG A 318 -24.20 -8.00 15.02
CA ARG A 318 -23.96 -6.55 15.07
C ARG A 318 -22.73 -6.13 15.87
N LEU A 319 -22.49 -6.75 17.03
CA LEU A 319 -21.45 -6.36 18.00
C LEU A 319 -20.28 -7.35 18.08
N GLY A 320 -20.42 -8.55 17.51
CA GLY A 320 -19.44 -9.62 17.61
C GLY A 320 -19.51 -10.40 18.93
N PHE A 321 -18.76 -11.51 18.98
CA PHE A 321 -18.79 -12.48 20.10
C PHE A 321 -18.24 -11.95 21.42
N GLU A 322 -17.37 -10.95 21.37
CA GLU A 322 -16.75 -10.35 22.57
C GLU A 322 -17.73 -9.42 23.31
N ARG A 323 -18.73 -8.86 22.61
CA ARG A 323 -19.64 -7.83 23.13
C ARG A 323 -21.11 -8.24 23.18
N ALA A 324 -21.44 -9.44 22.73
CA ALA A 324 -22.76 -10.05 22.93
C ALA A 324 -22.63 -11.19 23.94
N ILE A 325 -22.91 -10.90 25.22
CA ILE A 325 -22.69 -11.81 26.34
C ILE A 325 -24.00 -12.46 26.77
N VAL A 326 -24.00 -13.78 26.83
CA VAL A 326 -25.13 -14.55 27.35
C VAL A 326 -24.99 -14.71 28.85
N LEU A 327 -26.02 -14.29 29.60
CA LEU A 327 -26.15 -14.56 31.02
C LEU A 327 -27.08 -15.77 31.17
N LEU A 328 -26.52 -16.94 31.49
CA LEU A 328 -27.23 -18.22 31.48
C LEU A 328 -27.56 -18.69 32.90
N GLU A 329 -28.85 -18.86 33.20
CA GLU A 329 -29.31 -19.37 34.49
C GLU A 329 -29.04 -20.87 34.63
N ASP A 330 -28.59 -21.31 35.81
CA ASP A 330 -28.47 -22.73 36.12
C ASP A 330 -29.82 -23.46 36.00
N GLY A 331 -29.85 -24.53 35.20
CA GLY A 331 -31.04 -25.30 34.89
C GLY A 331 -31.82 -24.82 33.67
N CYS A 332 -31.29 -23.83 32.92
CA CYS A 332 -31.72 -23.48 31.58
C CYS A 332 -30.86 -24.23 30.54
N GLU A 333 -31.51 -24.86 29.56
CA GLU A 333 -30.81 -25.55 28.48
C GLU A 333 -30.15 -24.59 27.49
N GLU A 334 -29.02 -25.07 26.98
CA GLU A 334 -28.24 -24.42 25.92
C GLU A 334 -28.82 -24.76 24.55
N PHE A 335 -28.80 -23.78 23.64
CA PHE A 335 -29.09 -24.07 22.23
C PHE A 335 -27.83 -24.61 21.52
N SER A 336 -28.04 -25.39 20.46
CA SER A 336 -27.02 -26.23 19.81
C SER A 336 -25.77 -25.50 19.29
N ASN A 337 -25.80 -24.16 19.20
CA ASN A 337 -24.73 -23.31 18.68
C ASN A 337 -24.16 -22.33 19.72
N ILE A 338 -24.34 -22.59 21.03
CA ILE A 338 -23.85 -21.69 22.08
C ILE A 338 -22.31 -21.78 22.28
N ASN A 339 -21.68 -22.84 21.77
CA ASN A 339 -20.25 -23.13 21.88
C ASN A 339 -19.45 -22.17 20.99
N GLY A 340 -18.91 -21.11 21.61
CA GLY A 340 -18.24 -19.99 20.94
C GLY A 340 -18.65 -18.63 21.48
N LEU A 341 -19.64 -18.58 22.38
CA LEU A 341 -20.12 -17.34 22.99
C LEU A 341 -19.45 -17.02 24.30
N GLY A 342 -19.28 -15.71 24.56
CA GLY A 342 -19.07 -15.21 25.90
C GLY A 342 -20.30 -15.54 26.75
N GLN A 343 -20.14 -16.48 27.67
CA GLN A 343 -21.19 -16.92 28.58
C GLN A 343 -20.76 -16.66 30.02
N ILE A 344 -21.70 -16.17 30.82
CA ILE A 344 -21.56 -16.06 32.27
C ILE A 344 -22.73 -16.82 32.88
N ARG A 345 -22.43 -17.90 33.60
CA ARG A 345 -23.46 -18.70 34.29
C ARG A 345 -23.75 -18.14 35.66
N PHE A 346 -25.03 -18.11 36.05
CA PHE A 346 -25.45 -17.63 37.36
C PHE A 346 -26.44 -18.58 38.04
N PRO A 347 -26.44 -18.66 39.39
CA PRO A 347 -27.35 -19.51 40.13
C PRO A 347 -28.82 -19.14 39.90
N LYS A 348 -29.69 -20.14 39.88
CA LYS A 348 -31.13 -19.97 39.69
C LYS A 348 -31.72 -18.88 40.59
N GLY A 349 -32.36 -17.88 39.98
CA GLY A 349 -32.97 -16.75 40.68
C GLY A 349 -31.99 -15.75 41.32
N ASN A 350 -30.68 -15.83 41.04
CA ASN A 350 -29.68 -14.95 41.66
C ASN A 350 -28.68 -14.37 40.64
N ILE A 351 -29.16 -13.46 39.79
CA ILE A 351 -28.33 -12.77 38.80
C ILE A 351 -27.22 -11.90 39.42
N SER A 352 -27.44 -11.41 40.65
CA SER A 352 -26.48 -10.55 41.35
C SER A 352 -25.13 -11.24 41.61
N ALA A 353 -25.12 -12.59 41.66
CA ALA A 353 -23.92 -13.39 41.88
C ALA A 353 -22.82 -13.16 40.82
N VAL A 354 -23.19 -12.66 39.64
CA VAL A 354 -22.27 -12.49 38.49
C VAL A 354 -22.00 -11.04 38.12
N PHE A 355 -22.45 -10.08 38.91
CA PHE A 355 -22.23 -8.65 38.64
C PHE A 355 -20.74 -8.27 38.57
N GLN A 356 -19.89 -8.94 39.34
CA GLN A 356 -18.45 -8.74 39.25
C GLN A 356 -17.88 -9.22 37.89
N ASN A 357 -18.34 -10.37 37.39
CA ASN A 357 -17.93 -10.85 36.07
C ASN A 357 -18.44 -9.93 34.94
N ILE A 358 -19.65 -9.39 35.08
CA ILE A 358 -20.18 -8.39 34.15
C ILE A 358 -19.30 -7.14 34.14
N ARG A 359 -18.87 -6.67 35.32
CA ARG A 359 -17.96 -5.53 35.44
C ARG A 359 -16.62 -5.81 34.76
N GLU A 360 -16.02 -6.97 34.99
CA GLU A 360 -14.77 -7.38 34.36
C GLU A 360 -14.85 -7.40 32.83
N VAL A 361 -15.99 -7.83 32.26
CA VAL A 361 -16.22 -7.75 30.82
C VAL A 361 -16.28 -6.29 30.34
N LEU A 362 -16.97 -5.42 31.06
CA LEU A 362 -17.07 -4.00 30.71
C LEU A 362 -15.70 -3.29 30.80
N GLU A 363 -14.87 -3.64 31.77
CA GLU A 363 -13.48 -3.15 31.91
C GLU A 363 -12.60 -3.68 30.77
N ARG A 364 -12.70 -4.98 30.43
CA ARG A 364 -11.99 -5.60 29.30
C ARG A 364 -12.29 -4.90 27.99
N GLU A 365 -13.57 -4.57 27.76
CA GLU A 365 -14.03 -3.85 26.56
C GLU A 365 -13.81 -2.34 26.62
N LYS A 366 -13.21 -1.82 27.70
CA LYS A 366 -12.93 -0.39 27.93
C LYS A 366 -14.19 0.49 27.91
N ILE A 367 -15.33 -0.06 28.36
CA ILE A 367 -16.59 0.66 28.51
C ILE A 367 -16.63 1.41 29.84
N ILE A 368 -15.99 0.85 30.86
CA ILE A 368 -15.78 1.46 32.18
C ILE A 368 -14.31 1.35 32.59
N ASN A 369 -13.91 2.16 33.57
CA ASN A 369 -12.53 2.24 34.08
C ASN A 369 -12.26 1.31 35.25
#